data_AF-A0A916D7G0-F1
#
_entry.id   AF-A0A916D7G0-F1
#
_cell.length_a   1.000
_cell.length_b   1.000
_cell.length_c   1.000
_cell.angle_alpha   90.00
_cell.angle_beta   90.00
_cell.angle_gamma   90.00
#
_symmetry.space_group_name_H-M   'P 1'
#
loop_
_entity.id
_entity.type
_entity.pdbx_description
1 polymer ?
#
loop_
_entity_poly.entity_id
_entity_poly.type
_entity_poly.pdbx_seq_one_letter_code
_entity_poly.pdbx_strand_id
1 'polypeptide(L)'
;MIAHQIEFRWAFDETGVPTPIQRAQRGAHYHCPVCGDTLTAKMGQQLQHHFAHEVMTECTPEAVDQAALRRLIALRIREALTLAQPLKLGYRCRYCGSDHKADLLEGVAAVEEDQTINDDPLDVILRAPDEKIRGAVIIHNMPLFHSESSKPLWDFPAFEITIPLTVLESFIEGDPNSLGWLRQGVIVNAPCPVWQSAGEIVRDGSLTREALLTAVMKAGKLALPVEKINGLRDMIRLNGAIHWLSLERWRELVGGTLSRMGAGLEIIGQEIHQTSGEIISLYYITLNSTAAVAGMWFMPGETNAPRIDERFRMRRATALDIAQMLIMR
;
A
#
# COMPACT_ATOMS: atom_id res chain seq x y z
N MET A 1 43.95 -1.62 -9.32
CA MET A 1 42.72 -1.62 -8.50
C MET A 1 42.28 -3.07 -8.36
N ILE A 2 42.20 -3.60 -7.14
CA ILE A 2 41.69 -4.95 -6.90
C ILE A 2 40.17 -4.86 -6.99
N ALA A 3 39.59 -5.27 -8.10
CA ALA A 3 38.14 -5.39 -8.22
C ALA A 3 37.65 -6.32 -7.12
N HIS A 4 36.89 -5.80 -6.16
CA HIS A 4 36.27 -6.63 -5.14
C HIS A 4 35.20 -7.46 -5.83
N GLN A 5 35.35 -8.78 -5.76
CA GLN A 5 34.36 -9.72 -6.28
C GLN A 5 33.10 -9.59 -5.42
N ILE A 6 31.95 -9.39 -6.06
CA ILE A 6 30.66 -9.28 -5.35
C ILE A 6 30.26 -10.66 -4.84
N GLU A 7 29.89 -10.72 -3.56
CA GLU A 7 29.52 -11.95 -2.86
C GLU A 7 28.00 -12.05 -2.72
N PHE A 8 27.42 -13.17 -3.16
CA PHE A 8 25.98 -13.44 -3.09
C PHE A 8 25.66 -14.58 -2.12
N ARG A 9 24.53 -14.48 -1.42
CA ARG A 9 24.06 -15.53 -0.49
C ARG A 9 23.19 -16.59 -1.17
N TRP A 10 22.59 -16.24 -2.30
CA TRP A 10 21.62 -17.05 -3.02
C TRP A 10 21.99 -17.20 -4.49
N ALA A 11 21.57 -18.31 -5.07
CA ALA A 11 21.60 -18.58 -6.50
C ALA A 11 20.39 -19.44 -6.88
N PHE A 12 20.08 -19.54 -8.17
CA PHE A 12 19.21 -20.59 -8.68
C PHE A 12 20.02 -21.84 -9.00
N ASP A 13 19.50 -23.01 -8.68
CA ASP A 13 20.04 -24.26 -9.21
C ASP A 13 19.59 -24.49 -10.67
N GLU A 14 19.98 -25.62 -11.25
CA GLU A 14 19.61 -26.03 -12.62
C GLU A 14 18.09 -26.12 -12.86
N THR A 15 17.29 -26.27 -11.80
CA THR A 15 15.82 -26.34 -11.87
C THR A 15 15.14 -24.98 -11.65
N GLY A 16 15.93 -23.92 -11.42
CA GLY A 16 15.42 -22.60 -11.08
C GLY A 16 14.87 -22.50 -9.66
N VAL A 17 15.32 -23.37 -8.75
CA VAL A 17 14.98 -23.32 -7.33
C VAL A 17 16.02 -22.47 -6.59
N PRO A 18 15.59 -21.48 -5.78
CA PRO A 18 16.50 -20.69 -4.97
C PRO A 18 17.23 -21.55 -3.94
N THR A 19 18.56 -21.56 -4.03
CA THR A 19 19.46 -22.32 -3.16
C THR A 19 20.33 -21.34 -2.37
N PRO A 20 20.24 -21.36 -1.02
CA PRO A 20 21.15 -20.57 -0.20
C PRO A 20 22.53 -21.23 -0.21
N ILE A 21 23.59 -20.43 -0.08
CA ILE A 21 24.97 -20.93 -0.16
C ILE A 21 25.29 -22.03 0.85
N GLN A 22 24.61 -22.05 2.01
CA GLN A 22 24.75 -23.08 3.03
C GLN A 22 24.25 -24.47 2.57
N ARG A 23 23.37 -24.52 1.56
CA ARG A 23 22.82 -25.76 0.99
C ARG A 23 23.41 -26.10 -0.38
N ALA A 24 24.32 -25.27 -0.90
CA ALA A 24 24.95 -25.52 -2.18
C ALA A 24 25.89 -26.74 -2.12
N GLN A 25 26.09 -27.39 -3.25
CA GLN A 25 26.94 -28.58 -3.40
C GLN A 25 28.13 -28.26 -4.30
N ARG A 26 29.30 -28.82 -3.98
CA ARG A 26 30.49 -28.66 -4.82
C ARG A 26 30.28 -29.35 -6.17
N GLY A 27 30.57 -28.63 -7.24
CA GLY A 27 30.46 -29.14 -8.62
C GLY A 27 29.07 -29.03 -9.24
N ALA A 28 28.06 -28.55 -8.51
CA ALA A 28 26.75 -28.24 -9.09
C ALA A 28 26.77 -26.91 -9.86
N HIS A 29 25.85 -26.78 -10.82
CA HIS A 29 25.68 -25.56 -11.60
C HIS A 29 24.68 -24.62 -10.93
N TYR A 30 25.07 -23.35 -10.82
CA TYR A 30 24.28 -22.30 -10.22
C TYR A 30 24.20 -21.10 -11.17
N HIS A 31 23.06 -20.42 -11.13
CA HIS A 31 22.75 -19.28 -11.97
C HIS A 31 22.37 -18.08 -11.13
N CYS A 32 22.75 -16.89 -11.58
CA CYS A 32 22.33 -15.64 -10.97
C CYS A 32 20.82 -15.44 -11.19
N PRO A 33 20.02 -15.24 -10.13
CA PRO A 33 18.58 -14.97 -10.24
C PRO A 33 18.22 -13.73 -11.06
N VAL A 34 19.17 -12.81 -11.25
CA VAL A 34 18.96 -11.52 -11.91
C VAL A 34 19.36 -11.58 -13.39
N CYS A 35 20.61 -11.92 -13.71
CA CYS A 35 21.08 -11.93 -15.10
C CYS A 35 21.07 -13.32 -15.77
N GLY A 36 20.87 -14.41 -15.01
CA GLY A 36 20.92 -15.79 -15.51
C GLY A 36 22.33 -16.36 -15.72
N ASP A 37 23.38 -15.55 -15.65
CA ASP A 37 24.76 -16.02 -15.82
C ASP A 37 25.19 -17.01 -14.74
N THR A 38 26.17 -17.85 -15.08
CA THR A 38 26.74 -18.83 -14.17
C THR A 38 27.37 -18.18 -12.94
N LEU A 39 27.10 -18.77 -11.78
CA LEU A 39 27.71 -18.46 -10.51
C LEU A 39 28.57 -19.64 -10.03
N THR A 40 29.74 -19.33 -9.48
CA THR A 40 30.57 -20.33 -8.79
C THR A 40 30.31 -20.28 -7.29
N ALA A 41 30.01 -21.42 -6.68
CA ALA A 41 29.97 -21.55 -5.22
C ALA A 41 31.39 -21.56 -4.63
N LYS A 42 31.76 -20.51 -3.91
CA LYS A 42 33.05 -20.39 -3.22
C LYS A 42 32.91 -20.94 -1.79
N MET A 43 33.31 -22.19 -1.60
CA MET A 43 33.24 -22.91 -0.32
C MET A 43 34.62 -23.16 0.28
N GLY A 44 35.32 -22.07 0.61
CA GLY A 44 36.65 -22.10 1.23
C GLY A 44 36.58 -22.45 2.72
N GLN A 45 37.65 -23.05 3.25
CA GLN A 45 37.72 -23.41 4.69
C GLN A 45 37.93 -22.21 5.63
N GLN A 46 38.45 -21.08 5.12
CA GLN A 46 38.79 -19.89 5.91
C GLN A 46 37.95 -18.65 5.57
N LEU A 47 37.25 -18.66 4.43
CA LEU A 47 36.44 -17.54 3.94
C LEU A 47 34.96 -17.88 4.06
N GLN A 48 34.14 -16.85 4.31
CA GLN A 48 32.69 -16.99 4.32
C GLN A 48 32.22 -17.55 2.98
N HIS A 49 31.37 -18.59 3.04
CA HIS A 49 30.84 -19.18 1.83
C HIS A 49 29.95 -18.16 1.10
N HIS A 50 30.17 -17.98 -0.20
CA HIS A 50 29.34 -17.14 -1.05
C HIS A 50 29.28 -17.70 -2.48
N PHE A 51 28.31 -17.26 -3.25
CA PHE A 51 28.34 -17.35 -4.71
C PHE A 51 28.98 -16.11 -5.29
N ALA A 52 29.65 -16.26 -6.43
CA ALA A 52 30.18 -15.12 -7.16
C ALA A 52 30.16 -15.38 -8.67
N HIS A 53 30.00 -14.29 -9.43
CA HIS A 53 30.20 -14.35 -10.87
C HIS A 53 31.67 -14.59 -11.22
N GLU A 54 31.91 -15.27 -12.33
CA GLU A 54 33.24 -15.40 -12.93
C GLU A 54 33.71 -14.10 -13.58
N VAL A 55 32.77 -13.31 -14.10
CA VAL A 55 33.00 -12.00 -14.74
C VAL A 55 32.27 -10.92 -13.96
N MET A 56 32.81 -9.71 -13.91
CA MET A 56 32.12 -8.57 -13.29
C MET A 56 30.77 -8.31 -13.97
N THR A 57 29.70 -8.25 -13.17
CA THR A 57 28.34 -7.90 -13.63
C THR A 57 27.80 -6.73 -12.82
N GLU A 58 26.66 -6.18 -13.25
CA GLU A 58 25.94 -5.11 -12.54
C GLU A 58 24.96 -5.67 -11.48
N CYS A 59 24.96 -6.98 -11.23
CA CYS A 59 24.06 -7.60 -10.25
C CYS A 59 24.47 -7.21 -8.82
N THR A 60 23.53 -6.66 -8.07
CA THR A 60 23.73 -6.34 -6.65
C THR A 60 23.27 -7.50 -5.76
N PRO A 61 23.86 -7.67 -4.56
CA PRO A 61 23.39 -8.69 -3.60
C PRO A 61 21.91 -8.53 -3.23
N GLU A 62 21.44 -7.30 -3.11
CA GLU A 62 20.03 -7.00 -2.84
C GLU A 62 19.10 -7.49 -3.96
N ALA A 63 19.43 -7.23 -5.23
CA ALA A 63 18.62 -7.68 -6.36
C ALA A 63 18.58 -9.21 -6.44
N VAL A 64 19.71 -9.88 -6.15
CA VAL A 64 19.80 -11.34 -6.08
C VAL A 64 18.92 -11.90 -4.96
N ASP A 65 18.99 -11.32 -3.76
CA ASP A 65 18.19 -11.74 -2.61
C ASP A 65 16.69 -11.50 -2.88
N GLN A 66 16.31 -10.37 -3.48
CA GLN A 66 14.92 -10.07 -3.84
C GLN A 66 14.39 -11.06 -4.88
N ALA A 67 15.14 -11.32 -5.94
CA ALA A 67 14.76 -12.31 -6.96
C ALA A 67 14.66 -13.73 -6.38
N ALA A 68 15.54 -14.09 -5.43
CA ALA A 68 15.47 -15.35 -4.70
C ALA A 68 14.20 -15.46 -3.85
N LEU A 69 13.88 -14.43 -3.06
CA LEU A 69 12.69 -14.40 -2.21
C LEU A 69 11.40 -14.43 -3.04
N ARG A 70 11.34 -13.66 -4.13
CA ARG A 70 10.23 -13.66 -5.11
C ARG A 70 9.95 -15.07 -5.62
N ARG A 71 10.98 -15.76 -6.08
CA ARG A 71 10.87 -17.12 -6.60
C ARG A 71 10.41 -18.11 -5.52
N LEU A 72 10.94 -18.00 -4.29
CA LEU A 72 10.49 -18.83 -3.17
C LEU A 72 9.00 -18.64 -2.89
N ILE A 73 8.54 -17.39 -2.79
CA ILE A 73 7.12 -17.07 -2.55
C ILE A 73 6.25 -17.64 -3.66
N ALA A 74 6.61 -17.39 -4.92
CA ALA A 74 5.85 -17.88 -6.06
C ALA A 74 5.76 -19.41 -6.09
N LEU A 75 6.86 -20.12 -5.86
CA LEU A 75 6.88 -21.58 -5.78
C LEU A 75 5.95 -22.09 -4.67
N ARG A 76 5.95 -21.46 -3.50
CA ARG A 76 5.08 -21.88 -2.36
C ARG A 76 3.61 -21.65 -2.63
N ILE A 77 3.26 -20.52 -3.24
CA ILE A 77 1.88 -20.24 -3.62
C ILE A 77 1.42 -21.22 -4.71
N ARG A 78 2.26 -21.52 -5.71
CA ARG A 78 1.94 -22.52 -6.76
C ARG A 78 1.77 -23.93 -6.20
N GLU A 79 2.62 -24.33 -5.26
CA GLU A 79 2.49 -25.61 -4.56
C GLU A 79 1.17 -25.67 -3.80
N ALA A 80 0.86 -24.65 -2.99
CA ALA A 80 -0.40 -24.58 -2.26
C ALA A 80 -1.62 -24.61 -3.21
N LEU A 81 -1.55 -23.92 -4.35
CA LEU A 81 -2.60 -23.92 -5.37
C LEU A 81 -2.77 -25.31 -5.99
N THR A 82 -1.68 -25.99 -6.32
CA THR A 82 -1.68 -27.35 -6.92
C THR A 82 -2.24 -28.39 -5.95
N LEU A 83 -1.90 -28.26 -4.66
CA LEU A 83 -2.39 -29.13 -3.59
C LEU A 83 -3.79 -28.76 -3.08
N ALA A 84 -4.40 -27.71 -3.63
CA ALA A 84 -5.65 -27.12 -3.13
C ALA A 84 -5.61 -26.82 -1.62
N GLN A 85 -4.44 -26.41 -1.12
CA GLN A 85 -4.21 -26.08 0.28
C GLN A 85 -4.57 -24.60 0.54
N PRO A 86 -5.57 -24.31 1.38
CA PRO A 86 -6.00 -22.93 1.61
C PRO A 86 -4.94 -22.10 2.34
N LEU A 87 -4.74 -20.87 1.89
CA LEU A 87 -3.84 -19.89 2.48
C LEU A 87 -4.65 -18.86 3.28
N LYS A 88 -5.12 -19.28 4.46
CA LYS A 88 -5.99 -18.46 5.31
C LYS A 88 -5.23 -17.31 5.96
N LEU A 89 -5.67 -16.09 5.67
CA LEU A 89 -5.16 -14.84 6.21
C LEU A 89 -6.17 -14.22 7.17
N GLY A 90 -5.67 -13.64 8.27
CA GLY A 90 -6.43 -12.74 9.14
C GLY A 90 -5.92 -11.32 8.96
N TYR A 91 -6.81 -10.34 8.81
CA TYR A 91 -6.45 -8.93 8.63
C TYR A 91 -7.47 -8.00 9.25
N ARG A 92 -7.01 -6.81 9.66
CA ARG A 92 -7.88 -5.72 10.04
C ARG A 92 -8.22 -4.89 8.80
N CYS A 93 -9.49 -4.83 8.45
CA CYS A 93 -9.92 -4.16 7.23
C CYS A 93 -9.79 -2.63 7.32
N ARG A 94 -9.10 -2.02 6.36
CA ARG A 94 -8.97 -0.55 6.28
C ARG A 94 -10.31 0.15 6.03
N TYR A 95 -11.22 -0.48 5.30
CA TYR A 95 -12.50 0.13 4.89
C TYR A 95 -13.56 0.13 6.00
N CYS A 96 -13.71 -0.97 6.75
CA CYS A 96 -14.75 -1.11 7.78
C CYS A 96 -14.19 -1.07 9.22
N GLY A 97 -12.86 -1.21 9.37
CA GLY A 97 -12.16 -1.25 10.66
C GLY A 97 -12.29 -2.56 11.45
N SER A 98 -13.02 -3.54 10.92
CA SER A 98 -13.27 -4.84 11.57
C SER A 98 -12.23 -5.89 11.16
N ASP A 99 -12.06 -6.91 11.99
CA ASP A 99 -11.20 -8.05 11.67
C ASP A 99 -11.92 -9.02 10.72
N HIS A 100 -11.19 -9.50 9.72
CA HIS A 100 -11.68 -10.41 8.70
C HIS A 100 -10.72 -11.58 8.52
N LYS A 101 -11.25 -12.65 7.92
CA LYS A 101 -10.49 -13.80 7.46
C LYS A 101 -10.88 -14.11 6.02
N ALA A 102 -9.91 -14.43 5.19
CA ALA A 102 -10.15 -14.90 3.82
C ALA A 102 -9.01 -15.80 3.36
N ASP A 103 -9.26 -16.57 2.31
CA ASP A 103 -8.26 -17.41 1.67
C ASP A 103 -7.60 -16.64 0.52
N LEU A 104 -6.28 -16.50 0.57
CA LEU A 104 -5.51 -15.82 -0.48
C LEU A 104 -5.67 -16.50 -1.84
N LEU A 105 -5.91 -17.82 -1.87
CA LEU A 105 -6.05 -18.59 -3.10
C LEU A 105 -7.49 -18.65 -3.64
N GLU A 106 -8.45 -18.03 -2.95
CA GLU A 106 -9.85 -18.03 -3.40
C GLU A 106 -9.98 -17.35 -4.76
N GLY A 107 -10.37 -18.13 -5.77
CA GLY A 107 -10.55 -17.67 -7.15
C GLY A 107 -9.25 -17.41 -7.91
N VAL A 108 -8.10 -17.90 -7.41
CA VAL A 108 -6.80 -17.83 -8.10
C VAL A 108 -6.64 -19.03 -9.03
N ALA A 109 -6.08 -18.79 -10.22
CA ALA A 109 -5.78 -19.78 -11.25
C ALA A 109 -4.31 -19.78 -11.68
N ALA A 110 -3.61 -18.65 -11.55
CA ALA A 110 -2.21 -18.53 -11.94
C ALA A 110 -1.40 -17.66 -10.98
N VAL A 111 -0.09 -17.93 -10.94
CA VAL A 111 0.91 -17.21 -10.13
C VAL A 111 2.07 -16.79 -11.04
N GLU A 112 2.24 -15.49 -11.19
CA GLU A 112 3.24 -14.86 -12.06
C GLU A 112 4.30 -14.14 -11.23
N GLU A 113 5.50 -14.01 -11.78
CA GLU A 113 6.64 -13.36 -11.15
C GLU A 113 7.08 -12.16 -11.98
N ASP A 114 7.64 -11.14 -11.34
CA ASP A 114 8.36 -10.02 -11.98
C ASP A 114 7.55 -9.28 -13.04
N GLN A 115 6.39 -8.77 -12.61
CA GLN A 115 5.45 -8.11 -13.50
C GLN A 115 5.41 -6.62 -13.19
N THR A 116 5.21 -5.80 -14.22
CA THR A 116 4.97 -4.35 -14.05
C THR A 116 3.52 -4.05 -14.41
N ILE A 117 2.82 -3.36 -13.52
CA ILE A 117 1.43 -2.94 -13.74
C ILE A 117 1.32 -1.46 -13.44
N ASN A 118 0.91 -0.66 -14.44
CA ASN A 118 0.84 0.80 -14.33
C ASN A 118 2.14 1.44 -13.82
N ASP A 119 3.28 0.96 -14.33
CA ASP A 119 4.64 1.38 -13.93
C ASP A 119 5.06 0.97 -12.50
N ASP A 120 4.22 0.25 -11.76
CA ASP A 120 4.57 -0.30 -10.45
C ASP A 120 5.13 -1.73 -10.60
N PRO A 121 6.35 -2.00 -10.11
CA PRO A 121 6.93 -3.34 -10.13
C PRO A 121 6.31 -4.21 -9.02
N LEU A 122 5.85 -5.40 -9.41
CA LEU A 122 5.24 -6.39 -8.53
C LEU A 122 6.04 -7.69 -8.58
N ASP A 123 6.45 -8.16 -7.41
CA ASP A 123 7.27 -9.37 -7.32
C ASP A 123 6.46 -10.62 -7.64
N VAL A 124 5.26 -10.77 -7.08
CA VAL A 124 4.39 -11.92 -7.35
C VAL A 124 2.95 -11.47 -7.57
N ILE A 125 2.31 -11.94 -8.64
CA ILE A 125 0.90 -11.65 -8.96
C ILE A 125 0.07 -12.93 -8.95
N LEU A 126 -1.13 -12.83 -8.40
CA LEU A 126 -2.15 -13.88 -8.39
C LEU A 126 -3.28 -13.48 -9.35
N ARG A 127 -3.53 -14.28 -10.38
CA ARG A 127 -4.60 -14.04 -11.36
C ARG A 127 -5.73 -15.02 -11.23
N ALA A 128 -6.95 -14.55 -11.47
CA ALA A 128 -8.13 -15.35 -11.71
C ALA A 128 -8.14 -15.91 -13.14
N PRO A 129 -9.02 -16.90 -13.46
CA PRO A 129 -9.19 -17.41 -14.82
C PRO A 129 -9.57 -16.35 -15.87
N ASP A 130 -10.12 -15.21 -15.44
CA ASP A 130 -10.50 -14.09 -16.31
C ASP A 130 -9.41 -13.01 -16.39
N GLU A 131 -8.16 -13.38 -16.07
CA GLU A 131 -6.96 -12.51 -16.05
C GLU A 131 -6.98 -11.38 -15.02
N LYS A 132 -8.06 -11.24 -14.23
CA LYS A 132 -8.13 -10.24 -13.17
C LYS A 132 -7.17 -10.57 -12.04
N ILE A 133 -6.52 -9.54 -11.52
CA ILE A 133 -5.65 -9.64 -10.35
C ILE A 133 -6.52 -9.90 -9.12
N ARG A 134 -6.17 -10.95 -8.37
CA ARG A 134 -6.77 -11.36 -7.10
C ARG A 134 -5.88 -11.02 -5.91
N GLY A 135 -4.59 -10.89 -6.16
CA GLY A 135 -3.67 -10.23 -5.25
C GLY A 135 -2.27 -10.08 -5.81
N ALA A 136 -1.43 -9.35 -5.10
CA ALA A 136 0.01 -9.36 -5.32
C ALA A 136 0.78 -9.36 -4.00
N VAL A 137 2.05 -9.75 -4.13
CA VAL A 137 3.07 -9.65 -3.13
C VAL A 137 4.15 -8.71 -3.63
N ILE A 138 4.54 -7.76 -2.78
CA ILE A 138 5.61 -6.80 -3.03
C ILE A 138 6.69 -7.01 -1.97
N ILE A 139 7.93 -7.14 -2.40
CA ILE A 139 9.11 -7.33 -1.55
C ILE A 139 9.79 -6.00 -1.37
N HIS A 140 10.10 -5.64 -0.13
CA HIS A 140 10.82 -4.40 0.17
C HIS A 140 12.07 -4.69 0.99
N ASN A 141 13.13 -3.95 0.70
CA ASN A 141 14.40 -4.07 1.43
C ASN A 141 14.35 -3.45 2.83
N MET A 142 13.47 -2.45 3.04
CA MET A 142 13.27 -1.84 4.35
C MET A 142 12.00 -2.36 5.00
N PRO A 143 11.98 -2.57 6.34
CA PRO A 143 10.72 -2.77 7.04
C PRO A 143 9.84 -1.57 6.74
N LEU A 144 8.68 -1.81 6.10
CA LEU A 144 7.71 -0.76 5.90
C LEU A 144 7.36 -0.23 7.29
N PHE A 145 7.79 1.00 7.59
CA PHE A 145 7.07 1.78 8.58
C PHE A 145 5.64 1.83 8.06
N HIS A 146 4.67 1.48 8.89
CA HIS A 146 3.25 1.66 8.62
C HIS A 146 2.96 3.15 8.42
N SER A 147 3.48 3.77 7.36
CA SER A 147 2.90 4.99 6.87
C SER A 147 1.58 4.50 6.30
N GLU A 148 0.49 4.92 6.93
CA GLU A 148 -0.90 4.72 6.48
C GLU A 148 -1.11 5.17 5.01
N SER A 149 -0.08 5.76 4.39
CA SER A 149 0.04 6.27 3.03
C SER A 149 0.47 5.28 1.94
N SER A 150 0.61 3.97 2.17
CA SER A 150 0.74 3.07 1.00
C SER A 150 -0.59 3.04 0.26
N LYS A 151 -0.64 3.82 -0.82
CA LYS A 151 -1.77 3.85 -1.76
C LYS A 151 -1.91 2.42 -2.31
N PRO A 152 -3.08 1.79 -2.18
CA PRO A 152 -3.27 0.49 -2.79
C PRO A 152 -3.10 0.65 -4.31
N LEU A 153 -2.41 -0.31 -4.93
CA LEU A 153 -2.10 -0.28 -6.35
C LEU A 153 -3.35 -0.29 -7.24
N TRP A 154 -4.48 -0.74 -6.69
CA TRP A 154 -5.76 -0.81 -7.38
C TRP A 154 -6.94 -0.50 -6.46
N ASP A 155 -7.99 0.05 -7.06
CA ASP A 155 -9.29 0.32 -6.42
C ASP A 155 -10.14 -0.95 -6.19
N PHE A 156 -9.61 -2.13 -6.53
CA PHE A 156 -10.33 -3.40 -6.46
C PHE A 156 -10.03 -4.21 -5.19
N PRO A 157 -10.97 -5.08 -4.74
CA PRO A 157 -10.77 -5.92 -3.56
C PRO A 157 -9.86 -7.11 -3.93
N ALA A 158 -8.59 -6.82 -4.18
CA ALA A 158 -7.53 -7.81 -4.32
C ALA A 158 -6.56 -7.66 -3.15
N PHE A 159 -5.97 -8.77 -2.74
CA PHE A 159 -4.97 -8.76 -1.68
C PHE A 159 -3.72 -8.02 -2.13
N GLU A 160 -3.20 -7.15 -1.28
CA GLU A 160 -1.89 -6.54 -1.48
C GLU A 160 -1.09 -6.79 -0.22
N ILE A 161 -0.01 -7.57 -0.35
CA ILE A 161 0.79 -8.03 0.77
C ILE A 161 2.21 -7.54 0.57
N THR A 162 2.75 -6.86 1.56
CA THR A 162 4.14 -6.46 1.55
C THR A 162 4.98 -7.36 2.42
N ILE A 163 6.14 -7.79 1.93
CA ILE A 163 7.03 -8.73 2.64
C ILE A 163 8.42 -8.13 2.72
N PRO A 164 9.01 -8.01 3.92
CA PRO A 164 10.37 -7.50 4.04
C PRO A 164 11.39 -8.55 3.57
N LEU A 165 12.48 -8.09 2.97
CA LEU A 165 13.54 -8.96 2.46
C LEU A 165 14.18 -9.82 3.57
N THR A 166 14.14 -9.35 4.82
CA THR A 166 14.60 -10.09 6.01
C THR A 166 13.88 -11.44 6.21
N VAL A 167 12.70 -11.63 5.61
CA VAL A 167 11.98 -12.92 5.64
C VAL A 167 12.78 -14.03 4.97
N LEU A 168 13.69 -13.70 4.05
CA LEU A 168 14.55 -14.66 3.38
C LEU A 168 15.37 -15.50 4.37
N GLU A 169 15.74 -14.96 5.53
CA GLU A 169 16.46 -15.68 6.58
C GLU A 169 15.62 -16.80 7.20
N SER A 170 14.31 -16.58 7.33
CA SER A 170 13.38 -17.61 7.83
C SER A 170 13.24 -18.81 6.89
N PHE A 171 13.50 -18.64 5.59
CA PHE A 171 13.54 -19.75 4.63
C PHE A 171 14.83 -20.59 4.75
N ILE A 172 15.92 -20.01 5.27
CA ILE A 172 17.19 -20.72 5.49
C ILE A 172 17.06 -21.62 6.73
N GLU A 173 16.51 -21.07 7.81
CA GLU A 173 16.47 -21.68 9.14
C GLU A 173 15.25 -22.58 9.38
N GLY A 174 14.14 -22.33 8.68
CA GLY A 174 12.85 -22.98 8.94
C GLY A 174 12.54 -24.19 8.06
N ASP A 175 11.39 -24.83 8.38
CA ASP A 175 10.72 -25.76 7.48
C ASP A 175 10.36 -25.01 6.19
N PRO A 176 10.97 -25.40 5.05
CA PRO A 176 10.69 -24.77 3.76
C PRO A 176 9.19 -24.77 3.43
N ASN A 177 8.44 -25.76 3.94
CA ASN A 177 7.01 -25.93 3.68
C ASN A 177 6.11 -25.10 4.62
N SER A 178 6.68 -24.38 5.59
CA SER A 178 5.89 -23.56 6.49
C SER A 178 5.51 -22.23 5.83
N LEU A 179 4.23 -21.86 5.92
CA LEU A 179 3.72 -20.54 5.51
C LEU A 179 4.05 -19.44 6.54
N GLY A 180 5.08 -19.66 7.37
CA GLY A 180 5.49 -18.72 8.41
C GLY A 180 5.97 -17.38 7.84
N TRP A 181 6.50 -17.39 6.62
CA TRP A 181 6.88 -16.19 5.88
C TRP A 181 5.71 -15.24 5.64
N LEU A 182 4.51 -15.79 5.37
CA LEU A 182 3.32 -14.99 5.09
C LEU A 182 2.84 -14.22 6.33
N ARG A 183 3.12 -14.74 7.54
CA ARG A 183 2.83 -14.05 8.81
C ARG A 183 3.77 -12.89 9.11
N GLN A 184 4.92 -12.83 8.43
CA GLN A 184 5.87 -11.73 8.54
C GLN A 184 5.55 -10.60 7.55
N GLY A 185 4.63 -10.86 6.61
CA GLY A 185 4.11 -9.84 5.69
C GLY A 185 3.06 -8.95 6.33
N VAL A 186 2.89 -7.76 5.75
CA VAL A 186 1.86 -6.77 6.10
C VAL A 186 0.81 -6.75 5.00
N ILE A 187 -0.45 -6.92 5.38
CA ILE A 187 -1.57 -6.83 4.43
C ILE A 187 -1.94 -5.34 4.29
N VAL A 188 -1.62 -4.75 3.14
CA VAL A 188 -1.89 -3.33 2.80
C VAL A 188 -3.31 -3.15 2.26
N ASN A 189 -3.76 -4.11 1.46
CA ASN A 189 -5.11 -4.15 0.92
C ASN A 189 -5.66 -5.58 0.98
N ALA A 190 -6.97 -5.68 1.16
CA ALA A 190 -7.66 -6.95 1.17
C ALA A 190 -9.16 -6.74 0.88
N PRO A 191 -9.86 -7.79 0.40
CA PRO A 191 -11.30 -7.74 0.23
C PRO A 191 -12.01 -7.28 1.51
N CYS A 192 -13.10 -6.52 1.36
CA CYS A 192 -13.95 -6.16 2.48
C CYS A 192 -15.38 -6.61 2.18
N PRO A 193 -15.94 -7.59 2.92
CA PRO A 193 -17.30 -8.05 2.69
C PRO A 193 -18.33 -6.92 2.82
N VAL A 194 -18.13 -6.02 3.79
CA VAL A 194 -18.99 -4.83 3.98
C VAL A 194 -18.93 -3.93 2.75
N TRP A 195 -17.73 -3.69 2.22
CA TRP A 195 -17.51 -2.87 1.02
C TRP A 195 -18.11 -3.49 -0.24
N GLN A 196 -18.01 -4.81 -0.38
CA GLN A 196 -18.57 -5.56 -1.50
C GLN A 196 -20.11 -5.58 -1.46
N SER A 197 -20.70 -5.62 -0.25
CA SER A 197 -22.15 -5.59 -0.05
C SER A 197 -22.74 -4.18 -0.02
N ALA A 198 -21.90 -3.16 0.14
CA ALA A 198 -22.37 -1.78 0.16
C ALA A 198 -22.90 -1.40 -1.22
N GLY A 199 -24.04 -0.72 -1.25
CA GLY A 199 -24.68 -0.24 -2.49
C GLY A 199 -23.85 0.84 -3.20
N GLU A 200 -24.51 1.78 -3.85
CA GLU A 200 -23.85 2.83 -4.63
C GLU A 200 -23.00 3.76 -3.75
N ILE A 201 -21.70 3.43 -3.66
CA ILE A 201 -20.66 4.27 -3.09
C ILE A 201 -19.83 4.80 -4.24
N VAL A 202 -19.64 6.12 -4.27
CA VAL A 202 -18.73 6.76 -5.22
C VAL A 202 -17.31 6.50 -4.75
N ARG A 203 -16.59 5.69 -5.54
CA ARG A 203 -15.19 5.29 -5.30
C ARG A 203 -14.21 6.12 -6.12
N ASP A 204 -14.68 6.59 -7.27
CA ASP A 204 -13.90 7.44 -8.17
C ASP A 204 -13.58 8.75 -7.45
N GLY A 205 -12.29 9.01 -7.33
CA GLY A 205 -11.80 10.19 -6.65
C GLY A 205 -12.00 11.47 -7.44
N SER A 206 -11.95 11.42 -8.77
CA SER A 206 -12.22 12.56 -9.64
C SER A 206 -13.67 13.01 -9.49
N LEU A 207 -14.63 12.06 -9.49
CA LEU A 207 -16.04 12.35 -9.24
C LEU A 207 -16.27 12.92 -7.84
N THR A 208 -15.55 12.43 -6.83
CA THR A 208 -15.64 12.95 -5.46
C THR A 208 -15.12 14.37 -5.36
N ARG A 209 -13.97 14.66 -5.98
CA ARG A 209 -13.40 16.01 -6.03
C ARG A 209 -14.32 16.99 -6.75
N GLU A 210 -14.83 16.61 -7.92
CA GLU A 210 -15.77 17.42 -8.70
C GLU A 210 -17.06 17.71 -7.91
N ALA A 211 -17.61 16.71 -7.22
CA ALA A 211 -18.79 16.88 -6.38
C ALA A 211 -18.52 17.87 -5.22
N LEU A 212 -17.34 17.82 -4.59
CA LEU A 212 -16.95 18.75 -3.53
C LEU A 212 -16.87 20.18 -4.05
N LEU A 213 -16.16 20.40 -5.16
CA LEU A 213 -16.04 21.71 -5.79
C LEU A 213 -17.40 22.28 -6.17
N THR A 214 -18.24 21.46 -6.82
CA THR A 214 -19.58 21.87 -7.24
C THR A 214 -20.45 22.26 -6.04
N ALA A 215 -20.40 21.49 -4.95
CA ALA A 215 -21.15 21.79 -3.75
C ALA A 215 -20.70 23.10 -3.09
N VAL A 216 -19.38 23.34 -3.03
CA VAL A 216 -18.83 24.59 -2.49
C VAL A 216 -19.19 25.79 -3.36
N MET A 217 -19.06 25.69 -4.69
CA MET A 217 -19.45 26.77 -5.61
C MET A 217 -20.94 27.09 -5.52
N LYS A 218 -21.80 26.05 -5.42
CA LYS A 218 -23.25 26.23 -5.34
C LYS A 218 -23.71 26.86 -4.02
N ALA A 219 -23.12 26.45 -2.90
CA ALA A 219 -23.55 26.88 -1.56
C ALA A 219 -22.74 28.07 -1.02
N GLY A 220 -21.62 28.42 -1.66
CA GLY A 220 -20.59 29.34 -1.16
C GLY A 220 -19.75 28.76 -0.01
N LYS A 221 -20.32 27.85 0.79
CA LYS A 221 -19.71 27.24 1.97
C LYS A 221 -20.16 25.79 2.11
N LEU A 222 -19.29 24.93 2.62
CA LEU A 222 -19.56 23.52 2.89
C LEU A 222 -18.89 23.10 4.19
N ALA A 223 -19.61 22.34 5.02
CA ALA A 223 -19.04 21.59 6.14
C ALA A 223 -19.78 20.26 6.27
N LEU A 224 -19.05 19.15 6.18
CA LEU A 224 -19.61 17.79 6.24
C LEU A 224 -18.81 16.92 7.19
N PRO A 225 -19.45 16.10 8.04
CA PRO A 225 -18.74 15.12 8.84
C PRO A 225 -18.20 14.00 7.95
N VAL A 226 -17.03 13.48 8.30
CA VAL A 226 -16.51 12.21 7.81
C VAL A 226 -16.88 11.16 8.85
N GLU A 227 -17.79 10.26 8.49
CA GLU A 227 -18.48 9.39 9.43
C GLU A 227 -18.47 7.92 9.00
N LYS A 228 -19.05 7.06 9.85
CA LYS A 228 -19.26 5.65 9.53
C LYS A 228 -20.65 5.46 8.92
N ILE A 229 -20.71 5.01 7.67
CA ILE A 229 -21.98 4.76 6.95
C ILE A 229 -22.04 3.29 6.54
N ASN A 230 -23.13 2.60 6.90
CA ASN A 230 -23.36 1.19 6.57
C ASN A 230 -22.19 0.26 6.95
N GLY A 231 -21.55 0.52 8.09
CA GLY A 231 -20.41 -0.28 8.54
C GLY A 231 -19.05 0.16 7.98
N LEU A 232 -19.02 1.00 6.96
CA LEU A 232 -17.80 1.54 6.34
C LEU A 232 -17.41 2.87 6.96
N ARG A 233 -16.11 3.09 7.10
CA ARG A 233 -15.52 4.28 7.71
C ARG A 233 -15.18 5.29 6.62
N ASP A 234 -14.90 6.50 7.07
CA ASP A 234 -14.40 7.59 6.23
C ASP A 234 -15.33 7.95 5.08
N MET A 235 -16.61 8.06 5.38
CA MET A 235 -17.65 8.34 4.41
C MET A 235 -18.21 9.74 4.58
N ILE A 236 -18.53 10.40 3.46
CA ILE A 236 -19.30 11.65 3.45
C ILE A 236 -20.58 11.48 2.64
N ARG A 237 -21.63 12.21 3.01
CA ARG A 237 -22.85 12.34 2.22
C ARG A 237 -22.79 13.65 1.46
N LEU A 238 -22.79 13.58 0.14
CA LEU A 238 -22.62 14.73 -0.72
C LEU A 238 -23.55 14.60 -1.93
N ASN A 239 -24.39 15.61 -2.15
CA ASN A 239 -25.36 15.64 -3.25
C ASN A 239 -26.25 14.39 -3.37
N GLY A 240 -26.60 13.77 -2.25
CA GLY A 240 -27.44 12.56 -2.20
C GLY A 240 -26.68 11.23 -2.40
N ALA A 241 -25.39 11.28 -2.73
CA ALA A 241 -24.54 10.11 -2.86
C ALA A 241 -23.64 9.92 -1.61
N ILE A 242 -23.13 8.70 -1.42
CA ILE A 242 -22.15 8.37 -0.39
C ILE A 242 -20.78 8.29 -1.08
N HIS A 243 -19.82 9.08 -0.60
CA HIS A 243 -18.46 9.08 -1.12
C HIS A 243 -17.51 8.55 -0.06
N TRP A 244 -16.55 7.71 -0.48
CA TRP A 244 -15.44 7.32 0.37
C TRP A 244 -14.32 8.34 0.29
N LEU A 245 -13.96 8.91 1.45
CA LEU A 245 -13.02 10.01 1.57
C LEU A 245 -12.20 9.87 2.86
N SER A 246 -11.31 8.88 2.88
CA SER A 246 -10.26 8.80 3.90
C SER A 246 -9.25 9.95 3.79
N LEU A 247 -8.44 10.12 4.83
CA LEU A 247 -7.37 11.11 4.84
C LEU A 247 -6.35 10.87 3.70
N GLU A 248 -6.02 9.61 3.43
CA GLU A 248 -5.14 9.23 2.33
C GLU A 248 -5.75 9.63 0.99
N ARG A 249 -7.05 9.32 0.82
CA ARG A 249 -7.78 9.64 -0.40
C ARG A 249 -7.90 11.16 -0.57
N TRP A 250 -8.09 11.93 0.51
CA TRP A 250 -8.04 13.38 0.44
C TRP A 250 -6.70 13.89 -0.08
N ARG A 251 -5.58 13.40 0.48
CA ARG A 251 -4.23 13.81 0.06
C ARG A 251 -3.95 13.50 -1.41
N GLU A 252 -4.49 12.39 -1.91
CA GLU A 252 -4.39 12.04 -3.32
C GLU A 252 -5.20 12.98 -4.22
N LEU A 253 -6.45 13.26 -3.85
CA LEU A 253 -7.41 13.94 -4.74
C LEU A 253 -7.31 15.46 -4.68
N VAL A 254 -7.10 15.98 -3.48
CA VAL A 254 -7.09 17.40 -3.19
C VAL A 254 -5.68 17.88 -2.90
N GLY A 255 -4.86 17.06 -2.24
CA GLY A 255 -3.55 17.46 -1.77
C GLY A 255 -3.65 18.41 -0.58
N GLY A 256 -2.77 19.41 -0.55
CA GLY A 256 -2.76 20.46 0.46
C GLY A 256 -1.63 20.33 1.48
N THR A 257 -1.53 21.38 2.28
CA THR A 257 -0.49 21.53 3.30
C THR A 257 -1.03 21.11 4.66
N LEU A 258 -0.34 20.18 5.31
CA LEU A 258 -0.65 19.75 6.67
C LEU A 258 -0.25 20.84 7.67
N SER A 259 -1.23 21.36 8.40
CA SER A 259 -1.06 22.26 9.53
C SER A 259 -1.44 21.52 10.81
N ARG A 260 -0.46 21.28 11.67
CA ARG A 260 -0.69 20.70 13.01
C ARG A 260 -0.88 21.82 14.00
N MET A 261 -2.06 21.87 14.60
CA MET A 261 -2.39 22.80 15.67
C MET A 261 -2.48 21.97 16.96
N GLY A 262 -1.85 22.41 18.05
CA GLY A 262 -1.74 21.60 19.27
C GLY A 262 -3.08 21.03 19.76
N ALA A 263 -3.05 19.96 20.57
CA ALA A 263 -4.22 19.22 21.07
C ALA A 263 -4.93 18.29 20.06
N GLY A 264 -4.17 17.64 19.17
CA GLY A 264 -4.70 16.60 18.28
C GLY A 264 -5.57 17.13 17.14
N LEU A 265 -5.42 18.43 16.81
CA LEU A 265 -6.04 19.06 15.65
C LEU A 265 -5.05 19.04 14.48
N GLU A 266 -5.44 18.40 13.39
CA GLU A 266 -4.71 18.50 12.13
C GLU A 266 -5.65 19.02 11.03
N ILE A 267 -5.12 19.90 10.18
CA ILE A 267 -5.86 20.48 9.08
C ILE A 267 -5.01 20.37 7.82
N ILE A 268 -5.55 19.77 6.78
CA ILE A 268 -4.95 19.76 5.44
C ILE A 268 -5.77 20.70 4.57
N GLY A 269 -5.19 21.83 4.23
CA GLY A 269 -5.82 22.85 3.40
C GLY A 269 -5.24 22.91 2.00
N GLN A 270 -6.09 23.04 0.98
CA GLN A 270 -5.72 23.31 -0.40
C GLN A 270 -6.51 24.50 -0.94
N GLU A 271 -5.81 25.46 -1.55
CA GLU A 271 -6.41 26.54 -2.33
C GLU A 271 -6.39 26.17 -3.82
N ILE A 272 -7.51 26.40 -4.49
CA ILE A 272 -7.70 26.13 -5.91
C ILE A 272 -8.10 27.44 -6.58
N HIS A 273 -7.16 28.01 -7.32
CA HIS A 273 -7.37 29.25 -8.07
C HIS A 273 -8.11 28.98 -9.38
N GLN A 274 -9.18 29.72 -9.61
CA GLN A 274 -9.93 29.70 -10.87
C GLN A 274 -9.36 30.73 -11.85
N THR A 275 -9.61 30.54 -13.14
CA THR A 275 -9.18 31.47 -14.20
C THR A 275 -9.85 32.84 -14.09
N SER A 276 -11.01 32.91 -13.46
CA SER A 276 -11.77 34.13 -13.12
C SER A 276 -11.15 34.96 -11.98
N GLY A 277 -10.14 34.44 -11.29
CA GLY A 277 -9.56 35.04 -10.08
C GLY A 277 -10.29 34.67 -8.79
N GLU A 278 -11.33 33.83 -8.87
CA GLU A 278 -11.99 33.24 -7.70
C GLU A 278 -11.09 32.18 -7.05
N ILE A 279 -11.26 31.98 -5.75
CA ILE A 279 -10.49 30.98 -4.99
C ILE A 279 -11.47 30.03 -4.30
N ILE A 280 -11.23 28.73 -4.44
CA ILE A 280 -11.92 27.70 -3.65
C ILE A 280 -10.91 27.13 -2.66
N SER A 281 -11.22 27.23 -1.37
CA SER A 281 -10.44 26.56 -0.33
C SER A 281 -11.15 25.31 0.12
N LEU A 282 -10.41 24.21 0.20
CA LEU A 282 -10.88 22.91 0.69
C LEU A 282 -10.04 22.50 1.89
N TYR A 283 -10.68 21.96 2.92
CA TYR A 283 -10.02 21.52 4.16
C TYR A 283 -10.46 20.12 4.55
N TYR A 284 -9.50 19.27 4.92
CA TYR A 284 -9.74 18.06 5.69
C TYR A 284 -9.26 18.27 7.11
N ILE A 285 -10.13 18.04 8.07
CA ILE A 285 -9.89 18.35 9.47
C ILE A 285 -10.00 17.06 10.26
N THR A 286 -8.98 16.76 11.04
CA THR A 286 -9.02 15.70 12.06
C THR A 286 -8.91 16.33 13.43
N LEU A 287 -9.76 15.89 14.36
CA LEU A 287 -9.69 16.27 15.75
C LEU A 287 -9.97 15.05 16.62
N ASN A 288 -8.96 14.62 17.36
CA ASN A 288 -8.99 13.38 18.13
C ASN A 288 -9.36 12.18 17.22
N SER A 289 -10.50 11.54 17.46
CA SER A 289 -11.01 10.41 16.67
C SER A 289 -12.12 10.80 15.69
N THR A 290 -12.31 12.10 15.42
CA THR A 290 -13.35 12.60 14.49
C THR A 290 -12.70 13.28 13.30
N ALA A 291 -13.38 13.24 12.16
CA ALA A 291 -12.94 13.91 10.94
C ALA A 291 -14.10 14.65 10.26
N ALA A 292 -13.78 15.69 9.51
CA ALA A 292 -14.73 16.47 8.74
C ALA A 292 -14.04 17.10 7.53
N VAL A 293 -14.83 17.48 6.53
CA VAL A 293 -14.39 18.28 5.40
C VAL A 293 -15.10 19.63 5.40
N ALA A 294 -14.37 20.67 5.01
CA ALA A 294 -14.92 22.01 4.84
C ALA A 294 -14.51 22.59 3.48
N GLY A 295 -15.30 23.53 2.98
CA GLY A 295 -14.95 24.29 1.79
C GLY A 295 -15.56 25.67 1.76
N MET A 296 -14.86 26.60 1.13
CA MET A 296 -15.29 27.99 0.97
C MET A 296 -14.95 28.50 -0.42
N TRP A 297 -15.87 29.28 -0.97
CA TRP A 297 -15.66 30.01 -2.21
C TRP A 297 -15.46 31.50 -1.92
N PHE A 298 -14.44 32.08 -2.53
CA PHE A 298 -14.04 33.47 -2.38
C PHE A 298 -14.10 34.19 -3.72
N MET A 299 -14.72 35.36 -3.72
CA MET A 299 -14.74 36.24 -4.90
C MET A 299 -13.37 36.90 -5.11
N PRO A 300 -13.05 37.37 -6.34
CA PRO A 300 -11.80 38.06 -6.60
C PRO A 300 -11.59 39.25 -5.63
N GLY A 301 -10.44 39.27 -4.95
CA GLY A 301 -10.09 40.31 -3.98
C GLY A 301 -10.54 40.06 -2.55
N GLU A 302 -11.32 39.01 -2.28
CA GLU A 302 -11.62 38.62 -0.89
C GLU A 302 -10.41 37.98 -0.21
N THR A 303 -10.25 38.24 1.09
CA THR A 303 -9.16 37.65 1.88
C THR A 303 -9.53 36.24 2.34
N ASN A 304 -8.68 35.27 2.01
CA ASN A 304 -8.72 33.93 2.56
C ASN A 304 -7.93 33.87 3.87
N ALA A 305 -8.59 34.10 5.00
CA ALA A 305 -7.97 33.98 6.31
C ALA A 305 -8.85 33.08 7.19
N PRO A 306 -8.64 31.76 7.19
CA PRO A 306 -9.36 30.86 8.09
C PRO A 306 -9.14 31.31 9.54
N ARG A 307 -10.23 31.52 10.28
CA ARG A 307 -10.17 31.89 11.70
C ARG A 307 -10.49 30.67 12.55
N ILE A 308 -9.46 30.18 13.23
CA ILE A 308 -9.61 29.17 14.27
C ILE A 308 -9.28 29.87 15.59
N ASP A 309 -10.30 30.03 16.44
CA ASP A 309 -10.08 30.51 17.81
C ASP A 309 -9.88 29.33 18.78
N GLU A 310 -9.54 29.62 20.04
CA GLU A 310 -9.20 28.59 21.02
C GLU A 310 -10.35 27.64 21.40
N ARG A 311 -11.57 27.80 20.86
CA ARG A 311 -12.72 26.92 21.13
C ARG A 311 -12.44 25.44 20.80
N PHE A 312 -11.51 25.14 19.90
CA PHE A 312 -11.09 23.74 19.64
C PHE A 312 -10.46 23.06 20.86
N ARG A 313 -9.97 23.82 21.84
CA ARG A 313 -9.41 23.29 23.10
C ARG A 313 -10.49 22.83 24.08
N MET A 314 -11.77 23.08 23.80
CA MET A 314 -12.86 22.56 24.63
C MET A 314 -12.94 21.04 24.50
N ARG A 315 -13.05 20.32 25.64
CA ARG A 315 -13.08 18.85 25.72
C ARG A 315 -14.14 18.12 24.86
N ARG A 316 -15.09 18.85 24.27
CA ARG A 316 -16.20 18.30 23.47
C ARG A 316 -16.20 18.73 22.01
N ALA A 317 -15.22 19.52 21.56
CA ALA A 317 -15.15 19.92 20.17
C ALA A 317 -14.91 18.71 19.25
N THR A 318 -15.63 18.67 18.14
CA THR A 318 -15.49 17.70 17.06
C THR A 318 -14.84 18.35 15.84
N ALA A 319 -14.31 17.54 14.91
CA ALA A 319 -13.81 18.05 13.64
C ALA A 319 -14.87 18.82 12.85
N LEU A 320 -16.16 18.44 12.97
CA LEU A 320 -17.26 19.16 12.33
C LEU A 320 -17.47 20.55 12.93
N ASP A 321 -17.34 20.71 14.25
CA ASP A 321 -17.41 22.02 14.89
C ASP A 321 -16.30 22.95 14.36
N ILE A 322 -15.09 22.41 14.17
CA ILE A 322 -13.97 23.16 13.59
C ILE A 322 -14.22 23.49 12.11
N ALA A 323 -14.75 22.54 11.33
CA ALA A 323 -15.15 22.77 9.96
C ALA A 323 -16.17 23.91 9.83
N GLN A 324 -17.17 23.94 10.72
CA GLN A 324 -18.16 25.01 10.77
C GLN A 324 -17.54 26.34 11.19
N MET A 325 -16.63 26.35 12.17
CA MET A 325 -15.91 27.56 12.58
C MET A 325 -15.08 28.16 11.44
N LEU A 326 -14.38 27.32 10.67
CA LEU A 326 -13.56 27.76 9.54
C LEU A 326 -14.37 28.52 8.48
N ILE A 327 -15.63 28.14 8.27
CA ILE A 327 -16.51 28.74 7.26
C ILE A 327 -17.42 29.85 7.80
N MET A 328 -17.42 30.08 9.11
CA MET A 328 -18.10 31.21 9.74
C MET A 328 -17.22 32.46 9.60
N ARG A 329 -17.74 33.44 8.84
CA ARG A 329 -17.23 34.81 8.83
C ARG A 329 -17.99 35.62 9.87
#